data_AF-A0A9Q9YU65-F1
#
_entry.id   AF-A0A9Q9YU65-F1
#
_cell.length_a   1.000
_cell.length_b   1.000
_cell.length_c   1.000
_cell.angle_alpha   90.00
_cell.angle_beta   90.00
_cell.angle_gamma   90.00
#
_symmetry.space_group_name_H-M   'P 1'
#
loop_
_entity.id
_entity.type
_entity.pdbx_description
1 polymer ?
#
loop_
_entity_poly.entity_id
_entity_poly.type
_entity_poly.pdbx_seq_one_letter_code
_entity_poly.pdbx_strand_id
1 'polypeptide(L)'
;MSDRTMARQVLLFIWFLSLSSVLGQVSYSIPEEMAKGSLVGNIAQDLGLDLKRLKSGKARIYTGDSVEYIELNKERGVLLIKERIDREALCGQTTPCALHLQITLENPMEFYSVTVEVLDVNDNAPVFAVKEIKFDIIESSLTGAKFVLERAVDDDVGLNGVQSYSLQPVDHFVLKTQDMPDGTKNVEMILQKPLDREKQEHFSLLLTAVDGGDPQMSGTIPITITVEDANDNAPVCFLPVYKTSVAENSPKGTILTTVQASDADQGQNGRVEYYIYKSQGSTSDLFEIDKNEGVLRLSGETDYERVKHFQIDVQARDPGRHSDTCKVIVDIIDVNDNKPVINIMSKPSALSEDLKSGTVVTMLNVQDSDSGENGKVQCSINDNIPFTLTSTTSNFFSLVTDGDLDRERESGYNISVTCADEGVPSLSSSVILSLHISDVNDNAPVFEKSSYEASVQENNTP
;
A
#
# COMPACT_ATOMS: atom_id res chain seq x y z
N MET A 1 -85.37 -37.89 1.05
CA MET A 1 -86.09 -37.01 0.09
C MET A 1 -85.05 -36.04 -0.44
N SER A 2 -84.64 -35.97 -1.70
CA SER A 2 -84.98 -36.62 -2.97
C SER A 2 -83.71 -36.43 -3.79
N ASP A 3 -82.94 -37.46 -4.11
CA ASP A 3 -82.97 -38.19 -5.38
C ASP A 3 -83.31 -37.33 -6.62
N ARG A 4 -82.32 -37.14 -7.51
CA ARG A 4 -82.48 -36.89 -8.95
C ARG A 4 -81.13 -36.91 -9.69
N THR A 5 -80.77 -38.11 -10.15
CA THR A 5 -80.37 -38.48 -11.53
C THR A 5 -79.29 -37.67 -12.27
N MET A 6 -78.19 -38.37 -12.57
CA MET A 6 -77.15 -38.03 -13.54
C MET A 6 -77.70 -37.72 -14.95
N ALA A 7 -77.12 -36.72 -15.60
CA ALA A 7 -77.04 -36.63 -17.06
C ALA A 7 -75.58 -36.36 -17.45
N ARG A 8 -74.94 -37.38 -18.02
CA ARG A 8 -73.55 -37.34 -18.50
C ARG A 8 -73.57 -36.77 -19.92
N GLN A 9 -73.24 -35.48 -20.08
CA GLN A 9 -73.04 -34.88 -21.40
C GLN A 9 -71.67 -35.30 -21.94
N VAL A 10 -71.68 -36.18 -22.94
CA VAL A 10 -70.51 -36.48 -23.77
C VAL A 10 -70.48 -35.41 -24.86
N LEU A 11 -69.58 -34.44 -24.73
CA LEU A 11 -69.22 -33.54 -25.84
C LEU A 11 -68.34 -34.33 -26.81
N LEU A 12 -68.96 -34.88 -27.85
CA LEU A 12 -68.27 -35.32 -29.06
C LEU A 12 -67.77 -34.07 -29.80
N PHE A 13 -66.48 -33.77 -29.65
CA PHE A 13 -65.79 -32.88 -30.59
C PHE A 13 -65.62 -33.63 -31.91
N ILE A 14 -66.55 -33.42 -32.82
CA ILE A 14 -66.40 -33.85 -34.22
C ILE A 14 -65.32 -32.94 -34.83
N TRP A 15 -64.10 -33.46 -34.92
CA TRP A 15 -63.07 -32.89 -35.78
C TRP A 15 -63.59 -32.99 -37.22
N PHE A 16 -64.01 -31.86 -37.78
CA PHE A 16 -64.09 -31.70 -39.23
C PHE A 16 -62.65 -31.75 -39.75
N LEU A 17 -62.21 -32.92 -40.17
CA LEU A 17 -61.11 -33.07 -41.12
C LEU A 17 -61.56 -32.40 -42.42
N SER A 18 -61.24 -31.12 -42.57
CA SER A 18 -61.23 -30.48 -43.87
C SER A 18 -60.08 -31.12 -44.67
N LEU A 19 -60.37 -32.21 -45.38
CA LEU A 19 -59.53 -32.64 -46.49
C LEU A 19 -59.62 -31.58 -47.59
N SER A 20 -58.77 -30.57 -47.51
CA SER A 20 -58.38 -29.81 -48.68
C SER A 20 -57.38 -30.67 -49.45
N SER A 21 -57.85 -31.42 -50.44
CA SER A 21 -56.98 -32.01 -51.46
C SER A 21 -56.49 -30.87 -52.37
N VAL A 22 -55.36 -30.26 -52.02
CA VAL A 22 -54.66 -29.34 -52.91
C VAL A 22 -53.95 -30.20 -53.97
N LEU A 23 -54.59 -30.37 -55.13
CA LEU A 23 -53.90 -30.95 -56.29
C LEU A 23 -52.81 -29.96 -56.73
N GLY A 24 -51.55 -30.32 -56.52
CA GLY A 24 -50.42 -29.65 -57.15
C GLY A 24 -49.36 -29.03 -56.23
N GLN A 25 -49.38 -29.28 -54.92
CA GLN A 25 -48.33 -28.82 -54.01
C GLN A 25 -47.62 -29.98 -53.30
N VAL A 26 -46.29 -29.95 -53.24
CA VAL A 26 -45.46 -30.89 -52.45
C VAL A 26 -44.42 -30.12 -51.66
N SER A 27 -44.08 -30.63 -50.48
CA SER A 27 -43.02 -30.08 -49.63
C SER A 27 -42.01 -31.16 -49.27
N TYR A 28 -40.73 -30.78 -49.33
CA TYR A 28 -39.61 -31.60 -48.91
C TYR A 28 -38.79 -30.83 -47.87
N SER A 29 -38.09 -31.55 -47.01
CA SER A 29 -37.10 -30.96 -46.10
C SER A 29 -35.76 -31.64 -46.36
N ILE A 30 -34.71 -30.85 -46.57
CA ILE A 30 -33.35 -31.33 -46.83
C ILE A 30 -32.37 -30.64 -45.88
N PRO A 31 -31.33 -31.33 -45.39
CA PRO A 31 -30.23 -30.63 -44.75
C PRO A 31 -29.53 -29.73 -45.77
N GLU A 32 -28.96 -28.63 -45.30
CA GLU A 32 -28.02 -27.86 -46.10
C GLU A 32 -26.71 -28.60 -46.35
N GLU A 33 -25.83 -28.00 -47.14
CA GLU A 33 -24.49 -28.51 -47.46
C GLU A 33 -24.44 -29.91 -48.10
N MET A 34 -25.56 -30.36 -48.65
CA MET A 34 -25.63 -31.56 -49.48
C MET A 34 -24.77 -31.43 -50.73
N ALA A 35 -24.05 -32.50 -51.06
CA ALA A 35 -23.25 -32.58 -52.28
C ALA A 35 -24.10 -32.40 -53.55
N LYS A 36 -23.51 -31.85 -54.61
CA LYS A 36 -24.15 -31.76 -55.94
C LYS A 36 -24.57 -33.14 -56.44
N GLY A 37 -25.78 -33.23 -56.98
CA GLY A 37 -26.40 -34.47 -57.45
C GLY A 37 -27.14 -35.27 -56.37
N SER A 38 -27.15 -34.80 -55.12
CA SER A 38 -27.96 -35.36 -54.03
C SER A 38 -29.45 -35.34 -54.36
N LEU A 39 -30.18 -36.37 -53.91
CA LEU A 39 -31.63 -36.48 -54.12
C LEU A 39 -32.40 -35.60 -53.12
N VAL A 40 -33.27 -34.72 -53.63
CA VAL A 40 -34.18 -33.91 -52.82
C VAL A 40 -35.53 -34.61 -52.63
N GLY A 41 -36.08 -35.19 -53.69
CA GLY A 41 -37.40 -35.82 -53.65
C GLY A 41 -37.85 -36.38 -54.99
N ASN A 42 -38.84 -37.28 -54.97
CA ASN A 42 -39.37 -37.92 -56.18
C ASN A 42 -40.70 -37.29 -56.61
N ILE A 43 -40.61 -36.18 -57.33
CA ILE A 43 -41.78 -35.42 -57.78
C ILE A 43 -42.69 -36.22 -58.71
N ALA A 44 -42.15 -37.17 -59.49
CA ALA A 44 -42.99 -37.96 -60.40
C ALA A 44 -43.90 -38.92 -59.62
N GLN A 45 -43.35 -39.51 -58.56
CA GLN A 45 -44.13 -40.36 -57.67
C GLN A 45 -45.10 -39.54 -56.81
N ASP A 46 -44.62 -38.47 -56.18
CA ASP A 46 -45.38 -37.74 -55.16
C ASP A 46 -46.51 -36.90 -55.76
N LEU A 47 -46.34 -36.39 -56.98
CA LEU A 47 -47.36 -35.64 -57.72
C LEU A 47 -48.10 -36.48 -58.77
N GLY A 48 -47.76 -37.77 -58.89
CA GLY A 48 -48.38 -38.69 -59.86
C GLY A 48 -48.11 -38.34 -61.34
N LEU A 49 -46.95 -37.75 -61.64
CA LEU A 49 -46.59 -37.32 -62.99
C LEU A 49 -46.02 -38.48 -63.82
N ASP A 50 -46.51 -38.64 -65.05
CA ASP A 50 -45.94 -39.61 -65.99
C ASP A 50 -44.54 -39.17 -66.46
N LEU A 51 -43.55 -40.05 -66.27
CA LEU A 51 -42.17 -39.86 -66.73
C LEU A 51 -42.08 -39.59 -68.24
N LYS A 52 -42.97 -40.17 -69.05
CA LYS A 52 -43.01 -39.88 -70.49
C LYS A 52 -43.37 -38.41 -70.73
N ARG A 53 -44.30 -37.87 -69.94
CA ARG A 53 -44.75 -36.47 -70.02
C ARG A 53 -43.69 -35.50 -69.49
N LEU A 54 -42.92 -35.85 -68.47
CA LEU A 54 -41.77 -35.04 -68.03
C LEU A 54 -40.68 -34.91 -69.11
N LYS A 55 -40.48 -35.98 -69.90
CA LYS A 55 -39.55 -36.00 -71.04
C LYS A 55 -40.10 -35.26 -72.26
N SER A 56 -41.34 -35.55 -72.67
CA SER A 56 -41.93 -35.01 -73.91
C SER A 56 -42.57 -33.63 -73.77
N GLY A 57 -43.11 -33.32 -72.58
CA GLY A 57 -43.91 -32.13 -72.27
C GLY A 57 -43.10 -30.90 -71.87
N LYS A 58 -41.81 -30.86 -72.22
CA LYS A 58 -40.88 -29.74 -71.95
C LYS A 58 -40.98 -29.22 -70.51
N ALA A 59 -40.98 -30.11 -69.52
CA ALA A 59 -41.06 -29.71 -68.12
C ALA A 59 -39.95 -28.70 -67.78
N ARG A 60 -40.28 -27.61 -67.09
CA ARG A 60 -39.31 -26.61 -66.61
C ARG A 60 -39.50 -26.37 -65.14
N ILE A 61 -38.40 -26.15 -64.45
CA ILE A 61 -38.39 -25.61 -63.10
C ILE A 61 -38.15 -24.11 -63.20
N TYR A 62 -38.92 -23.35 -62.43
CA TYR A 62 -38.74 -21.93 -62.26
C TYR A 62 -38.45 -21.65 -60.79
N THR A 63 -37.33 -20.99 -60.54
CA THR A 63 -36.95 -20.48 -59.22
C THR A 63 -37.20 -18.98 -59.20
N GLY A 64 -37.70 -18.45 -58.08
CA GLY A 64 -37.79 -17.00 -57.89
C GLY A 64 -36.42 -16.32 -57.75
N ASP A 65 -35.41 -17.11 -57.39
CA ASP A 65 -34.04 -16.66 -57.11
C ASP A 65 -33.16 -16.66 -58.37
N SER A 66 -32.12 -15.80 -58.36
CA SER A 66 -31.15 -15.67 -59.45
C SER A 66 -30.22 -16.88 -59.61
N VAL A 67 -30.10 -17.71 -58.55
CA VAL A 67 -29.30 -18.93 -58.53
C VAL A 67 -30.23 -20.14 -58.49
N GLU A 68 -30.05 -21.06 -59.42
CA GLU A 68 -30.80 -22.32 -59.46
C GLU A 68 -30.10 -23.37 -58.56
N TYR A 69 -30.52 -23.48 -57.30
CA TYR A 69 -29.97 -24.46 -56.36
C TYR A 69 -30.42 -25.91 -56.62
N ILE A 70 -31.61 -26.08 -57.21
CA ILE A 70 -32.26 -27.39 -57.41
C ILE A 70 -32.60 -27.56 -58.88
N GLU A 71 -32.31 -28.75 -59.43
CA GLU A 71 -32.64 -29.12 -60.81
C GLU A 71 -33.61 -30.30 -60.88
N LEU A 72 -34.41 -30.32 -61.96
CA LEU A 72 -35.31 -31.43 -62.26
C LEU A 72 -34.65 -32.43 -63.20
N ASN A 73 -34.37 -33.64 -62.70
CA ASN A 73 -33.98 -34.76 -63.54
C ASN A 73 -35.23 -35.37 -64.21
N LYS A 74 -35.47 -34.97 -65.47
CA LYS A 74 -36.60 -35.42 -66.28
C LYS A 74 -36.59 -36.91 -66.61
N GLU A 75 -35.42 -37.56 -66.53
CA GLU A 75 -35.31 -38.98 -66.87
C GLU A 75 -35.88 -39.88 -65.78
N ARG A 76 -35.61 -39.50 -64.54
CA ARG A 76 -35.95 -40.23 -63.33
C ARG A 76 -37.15 -39.64 -62.59
N GLY A 77 -37.55 -38.41 -62.92
CA GLY A 77 -38.66 -37.73 -62.28
C GLY A 77 -38.36 -37.26 -60.86
N VAL A 78 -37.09 -36.93 -60.59
CA VAL A 78 -36.60 -36.55 -59.26
C VAL A 78 -35.97 -35.17 -59.27
N LEU A 79 -36.01 -34.49 -58.13
CA LEU A 79 -35.28 -33.24 -57.89
C LEU A 79 -33.90 -33.57 -57.34
N LEU A 80 -32.87 -32.92 -57.88
CA LEU A 80 -31.47 -33.07 -57.47
C LEU A 80 -30.85 -31.72 -57.09
N ILE A 81 -29.88 -31.74 -56.18
CA ILE A 81 -29.08 -30.56 -55.83
C ILE A 81 -28.17 -30.19 -57.01
N LYS A 82 -28.27 -28.95 -57.49
CA LYS A 82 -27.45 -28.42 -58.59
C LYS A 82 -26.25 -27.63 -58.06
N GLU A 83 -26.47 -26.78 -57.07
CA GLU A 83 -25.45 -25.99 -56.37
C GLU A 83 -25.54 -26.22 -54.87
N ARG A 84 -24.40 -26.10 -54.17
CA ARG A 84 -24.32 -26.24 -52.71
C ARG A 84 -25.21 -25.15 -52.08
N ILE A 85 -26.07 -25.55 -51.16
CA ILE A 85 -27.00 -24.66 -50.45
C ILE A 85 -26.36 -24.39 -49.10
N ASP A 86 -25.98 -23.13 -48.91
CA ASP A 86 -25.55 -22.54 -47.64
C ASP A 86 -26.75 -21.73 -47.13
N ARG A 87 -27.34 -22.17 -46.02
CA ARG A 87 -28.59 -21.64 -45.48
C ARG A 87 -28.36 -20.25 -44.89
N GLU A 88 -27.21 -20.02 -44.28
CA GLU A 88 -26.81 -18.76 -43.64
C GLU A 88 -26.71 -17.66 -44.69
N ALA A 89 -26.15 -17.96 -45.85
CA ALA A 89 -26.09 -17.03 -46.98
C ALA A 89 -27.46 -16.75 -47.62
N LEU A 90 -28.39 -17.72 -47.59
CA LEU A 90 -29.70 -17.64 -48.22
C LEU A 90 -30.73 -16.91 -47.34
N CYS A 91 -30.80 -17.28 -46.07
CA CYS A 91 -31.86 -16.89 -45.14
C CYS A 91 -31.32 -16.16 -43.89
N GLY A 92 -30.00 -16.22 -43.64
CA GLY A 92 -29.40 -15.79 -42.39
C GLY A 92 -30.09 -16.43 -41.19
N GLN A 93 -30.47 -15.59 -40.23
CA GLN A 93 -31.15 -16.00 -39.00
C GLN A 93 -32.67 -16.25 -39.17
N THR A 94 -33.21 -16.17 -40.38
CA THR A 94 -34.66 -16.29 -40.63
C THR A 94 -35.10 -17.74 -40.64
N THR A 95 -36.08 -18.09 -39.81
CA THR A 95 -36.68 -19.44 -39.74
C THR A 95 -38.21 -19.38 -39.93
N PRO A 96 -38.82 -20.33 -40.68
CA PRO A 96 -38.18 -21.40 -41.46
C PRO A 96 -37.52 -20.88 -42.76
N CYS A 97 -36.43 -21.50 -43.18
CA CYS A 97 -35.77 -21.21 -44.45
C CYS A 97 -36.31 -22.16 -45.53
N ALA A 98 -36.87 -21.62 -46.61
CA ALA A 98 -37.48 -22.43 -47.66
C ALA A 98 -37.26 -21.85 -49.05
N LEU A 99 -36.94 -22.73 -50.00
CA LEU A 99 -36.89 -22.45 -51.42
C LEU A 99 -38.26 -22.74 -52.04
N HIS A 100 -38.82 -21.73 -52.71
CA HIS A 100 -40.09 -21.85 -53.42
C HIS A 100 -39.84 -22.03 -54.91
N LEU A 101 -40.21 -23.20 -55.42
CA LEU A 101 -40.01 -23.63 -56.81
C LEU A 101 -41.36 -23.84 -57.48
N GLN A 102 -41.44 -23.57 -58.78
CA GLN A 102 -42.61 -23.88 -59.58
C GLN A 102 -42.23 -24.77 -60.76
N ILE A 103 -42.87 -25.93 -60.88
CA ILE A 103 -42.70 -26.83 -62.02
C ILE A 103 -43.83 -26.59 -63.00
N THR A 104 -43.48 -26.34 -64.27
CA THR A 104 -44.44 -26.17 -65.36
C THR A 104 -44.36 -27.36 -66.32
N LEU A 105 -45.50 -27.94 -66.66
CA LEU A 105 -45.62 -28.96 -67.70
C LEU A 105 -46.44 -28.39 -68.85
N GLU A 106 -45.94 -28.48 -70.09
CA GLU A 106 -46.67 -28.01 -71.28
C GLU A 106 -47.55 -29.14 -71.86
N ASN A 107 -48.71 -28.77 -72.43
CA ASN A 107 -49.64 -29.63 -73.18
C ASN A 107 -50.22 -30.85 -72.41
N PRO A 108 -51.26 -30.67 -71.55
CA PRO A 108 -51.86 -29.40 -71.14
C PRO A 108 -50.99 -28.64 -70.14
N MET A 109 -51.13 -27.31 -70.09
CA MET A 109 -50.41 -26.45 -69.15
C MET A 109 -50.84 -26.74 -67.71
N GLU A 110 -49.92 -27.23 -66.90
CA GLU A 110 -50.10 -27.47 -65.47
C GLU A 110 -48.94 -26.87 -64.67
N PHE A 111 -49.27 -26.39 -63.48
CA PHE A 111 -48.34 -25.76 -62.55
C PHE A 111 -48.35 -26.54 -61.24
N TYR A 112 -47.16 -26.86 -60.76
CA TYR A 112 -46.96 -27.53 -59.49
C TYR A 112 -46.05 -26.67 -58.61
N SER A 113 -46.48 -26.41 -57.38
CA SER A 113 -45.70 -25.66 -56.40
C SER A 113 -44.91 -26.62 -55.53
N VAL A 114 -43.60 -26.44 -55.48
CA VAL A 114 -42.71 -27.24 -54.64
C VAL A 114 -42.07 -26.31 -53.61
N THR A 115 -42.18 -26.65 -52.33
CA THR A 115 -41.49 -25.93 -51.26
C THR A 115 -40.45 -26.84 -50.65
N VAL A 116 -39.18 -26.45 -50.74
CA VAL A 116 -38.07 -27.20 -50.16
C VAL A 116 -37.58 -26.44 -48.95
N GLU A 117 -37.90 -26.95 -47.77
CA GLU A 117 -37.38 -26.45 -46.50
C GLU A 117 -35.92 -26.87 -46.35
N VAL A 118 -35.06 -25.91 -46.04
CA VAL A 118 -33.64 -26.13 -45.80
C VAL A 118 -33.45 -26.21 -44.28
N LEU A 119 -33.08 -27.40 -43.82
CA LEU A 119 -32.77 -27.69 -42.43
C LEU A 119 -31.33 -27.29 -42.14
N ASP A 120 -31.18 -26.60 -41.03
CA ASP A 120 -29.92 -26.12 -40.48
C ASP A 120 -28.99 -27.28 -40.07
N VAL A 121 -27.71 -27.19 -40.43
CA VAL A 121 -26.65 -28.13 -40.05
C VAL A 121 -25.61 -27.37 -39.24
N ASN A 122 -25.11 -27.96 -38.15
CA ASN A 122 -24.07 -27.34 -37.32
C ASN A 122 -22.72 -27.31 -38.06
N ASP A 123 -22.47 -26.27 -38.85
CA ASP A 123 -21.22 -26.07 -39.59
C ASP A 123 -20.56 -24.72 -39.34
N ASN A 124 -21.21 -23.83 -38.60
CA ASN A 124 -20.61 -22.63 -38.04
C ASN A 124 -20.28 -22.85 -36.56
N ALA A 125 -19.21 -22.19 -36.11
CA ALA A 125 -18.81 -22.23 -34.70
C ALA A 125 -19.10 -20.86 -34.07
N PRO A 126 -19.38 -20.81 -32.76
CA PRO A 126 -19.50 -19.53 -32.05
C PRO A 126 -18.23 -18.68 -32.19
N VAL A 127 -18.37 -17.41 -32.58
CA VAL A 127 -17.25 -16.46 -32.74
C VAL A 127 -17.47 -15.20 -31.90
N PHE A 128 -16.43 -14.72 -31.24
CA PHE A 128 -16.43 -13.41 -30.59
C PHE A 128 -15.93 -12.33 -31.55
N ALA A 129 -16.57 -11.16 -31.52
CA ALA A 129 -16.23 -10.04 -32.41
C ALA A 129 -14.83 -9.47 -32.16
N VAL A 130 -14.36 -9.55 -30.91
CA VAL A 130 -13.04 -9.08 -30.46
C VAL A 130 -12.11 -10.24 -30.12
N LYS A 131 -10.81 -9.97 -30.06
CA LYS A 131 -9.77 -10.99 -29.80
C LYS A 131 -9.44 -11.17 -28.32
N GLU A 132 -9.73 -10.16 -27.51
CA GLU A 132 -9.52 -10.14 -26.07
C GLU A 132 -10.48 -9.14 -25.43
N ILE A 133 -10.86 -9.40 -24.18
CA ILE A 133 -11.63 -8.46 -23.35
C ILE A 133 -10.71 -7.99 -22.22
N LYS A 134 -10.66 -6.68 -21.97
CA LYS A 134 -9.87 -6.09 -20.90
C LYS A 134 -10.75 -5.37 -19.89
N PHE A 135 -10.48 -5.61 -18.61
CA PHE A 135 -11.10 -4.89 -17.51
C PHE A 135 -10.01 -4.32 -16.60
N ASP A 136 -10.23 -3.07 -16.20
CA ASP A 136 -9.51 -2.45 -15.09
C ASP A 136 -10.51 -2.35 -13.93
N ILE A 137 -10.23 -3.06 -12.83
CA ILE A 137 -11.15 -3.22 -11.69
C ILE A 137 -10.44 -2.80 -10.42
N ILE A 138 -10.96 -1.78 -9.74
CA ILE A 138 -10.43 -1.35 -8.43
C ILE A 138 -10.57 -2.46 -7.38
N GLU A 139 -9.54 -2.70 -6.57
CA GLU A 139 -9.54 -3.80 -5.60
C GLU A 139 -10.59 -3.65 -4.49
N SER A 140 -10.95 -2.41 -4.17
CA SER A 140 -12.05 -2.08 -3.24
C SER A 140 -13.46 -2.38 -3.80
N SER A 141 -13.56 -2.96 -5.00
CA SER A 141 -14.81 -3.43 -5.59
C SER A 141 -15.51 -4.45 -4.69
N LEU A 142 -16.76 -4.18 -4.36
CA LEU A 142 -17.55 -5.07 -3.51
C LEU A 142 -17.89 -6.38 -4.24
N THR A 143 -17.85 -7.48 -3.49
CA THR A 143 -18.40 -8.76 -3.95
C THR A 143 -19.86 -8.60 -4.40
N GLY A 144 -20.21 -9.25 -5.50
CA GLY A 144 -21.49 -9.10 -6.20
C GLY A 144 -21.47 -8.07 -7.34
N ALA A 145 -20.39 -7.31 -7.52
CA ALA A 145 -20.21 -6.44 -8.68
C ALA A 145 -20.31 -7.24 -9.99
N LYS A 146 -20.97 -6.65 -10.99
CA LYS A 146 -21.29 -7.28 -12.28
C LYS A 146 -20.58 -6.58 -13.42
N PHE A 147 -20.00 -7.37 -14.32
CA PHE A 147 -19.30 -6.90 -15.52
C PHE A 147 -19.94 -7.56 -16.73
N VAL A 148 -20.48 -6.75 -17.63
CA VAL A 148 -21.12 -7.25 -18.85
C VAL A 148 -20.05 -7.74 -19.82
N LEU A 149 -20.26 -8.94 -20.37
CA LEU A 149 -19.36 -9.55 -21.36
C LEU A 149 -19.99 -9.49 -22.75
N GLU A 150 -19.15 -9.41 -23.78
CA GLU A 150 -19.61 -9.58 -25.15
C GLU A 150 -20.06 -11.03 -25.38
N ARG A 151 -21.19 -11.19 -26.07
CA ARG A 151 -21.68 -12.50 -26.48
C ARG A 151 -20.94 -12.98 -27.73
N ALA A 152 -20.81 -14.29 -27.86
CA ALA A 152 -20.45 -14.90 -29.14
C ALA A 152 -21.65 -14.81 -30.10
N VAL A 153 -21.34 -14.72 -31.38
CA VAL A 153 -22.29 -14.81 -32.48
C VAL A 153 -22.06 -16.14 -33.17
N ASP A 154 -23.15 -16.81 -33.50
CA ASP A 154 -23.16 -18.04 -34.26
C ASP A 154 -24.19 -17.85 -35.37
N ASP A 155 -23.79 -18.20 -36.59
CA ASP A 155 -24.62 -17.98 -37.78
C ASP A 155 -25.69 -19.07 -37.92
N ASP A 156 -25.54 -20.19 -37.21
CA ASP A 156 -26.52 -21.27 -37.14
C ASP A 156 -27.75 -20.87 -36.26
N VAL A 157 -28.87 -21.58 -36.42
CA VAL A 157 -30.13 -21.26 -35.73
C VAL A 157 -30.63 -22.39 -34.83
N GLY A 158 -31.48 -22.03 -33.86
CA GLY A 158 -32.12 -23.02 -33.00
C GLY A 158 -31.13 -23.69 -32.05
N LEU A 159 -30.95 -25.02 -32.16
CA LEU A 159 -30.06 -25.79 -31.29
C LEU A 159 -28.59 -25.69 -31.69
N ASN A 160 -28.30 -25.43 -32.97
CA ASN A 160 -26.94 -25.31 -33.49
C ASN A 160 -26.35 -23.92 -33.21
N GLY A 161 -27.17 -22.92 -32.87
CA GLY A 161 -26.65 -21.65 -32.35
C GLY A 161 -26.12 -21.77 -30.90
N VAL A 162 -25.52 -20.69 -30.39
CA VAL A 162 -24.92 -20.64 -29.04
C VAL A 162 -25.89 -21.06 -27.92
N GLN A 163 -25.56 -22.14 -27.22
CA GLN A 163 -26.40 -22.67 -26.13
C GLN A 163 -25.88 -22.34 -24.74
N SER A 164 -24.55 -22.31 -24.56
CA SER A 164 -23.97 -22.16 -23.23
C SER A 164 -22.67 -21.38 -23.24
N TYR A 165 -22.37 -20.80 -22.08
CA TYR A 165 -21.09 -20.14 -21.82
C TYR A 165 -20.46 -20.72 -20.57
N SER A 166 -19.14 -20.81 -20.57
CA SER A 166 -18.35 -21.19 -19.40
C SER A 166 -17.16 -20.26 -19.23
N LEU A 167 -16.80 -20.00 -17.97
CA LEU A 167 -15.68 -19.14 -17.60
C LEU A 167 -14.67 -19.97 -16.80
N GLN A 168 -13.38 -19.84 -17.10
CA GLN A 168 -12.32 -20.51 -16.35
C GLN A 168 -11.13 -19.57 -16.12
N PRO A 169 -10.46 -19.60 -14.95
CA PRO A 169 -10.87 -20.27 -13.72
C PRO A 169 -12.04 -19.55 -13.00
N VAL A 170 -12.80 -20.29 -12.17
CA VAL A 170 -13.97 -19.78 -11.41
C VAL A 170 -13.64 -19.38 -9.96
N ASP A 171 -12.46 -18.82 -9.72
CA ASP A 171 -11.99 -18.54 -8.35
C ASP A 171 -12.57 -17.23 -7.78
N HIS A 172 -12.16 -16.09 -8.34
CA HIS A 172 -12.64 -14.77 -7.92
C HIS A 172 -13.89 -14.35 -8.69
N PHE A 173 -14.09 -14.91 -9.87
CA PHE A 173 -15.15 -14.53 -10.79
C PHE A 173 -16.00 -15.75 -11.15
N VAL A 174 -17.31 -15.54 -11.23
CA VAL A 174 -18.26 -16.55 -11.72
C VAL A 174 -19.09 -15.97 -12.85
N LEU A 175 -19.48 -16.84 -13.78
CA LEU A 175 -20.34 -16.46 -14.88
C LEU A 175 -21.80 -16.58 -14.48
N LYS A 176 -22.61 -15.60 -14.89
CA LYS A 176 -24.06 -15.65 -14.84
C LYS A 176 -24.62 -15.37 -16.23
N THR A 177 -25.40 -16.29 -16.74
CA THR A 177 -26.13 -16.14 -18.00
C THR A 177 -27.61 -15.90 -17.72
N GLN A 178 -28.24 -15.07 -18.55
CA GLN A 178 -29.66 -14.81 -18.51
C GLN A 178 -30.24 -14.88 -19.91
N ASP A 179 -31.26 -15.73 -20.10
CA ASP A 179 -31.99 -15.82 -21.36
C ASP A 179 -32.84 -14.57 -21.59
N MET A 180 -32.73 -14.00 -22.78
CA MET A 180 -33.50 -12.85 -23.22
C MET A 180 -34.70 -13.31 -24.08
N PRO A 181 -35.79 -12.51 -24.13
CA PRO A 181 -36.99 -12.88 -24.90
C PRO A 181 -36.75 -13.03 -26.41
N ASP A 182 -35.66 -12.46 -26.94
CA ASP A 182 -35.24 -12.57 -28.33
C ASP A 182 -34.45 -13.87 -28.62
N GLY A 183 -34.31 -14.75 -27.62
CA GLY A 183 -33.54 -15.99 -27.72
C GLY A 183 -32.04 -15.83 -27.49
N THR A 184 -31.54 -14.59 -27.36
CA THR A 184 -30.14 -14.34 -27.04
C THR A 184 -29.87 -14.52 -25.54
N LYS A 185 -28.60 -14.64 -25.16
CA LYS A 185 -28.18 -14.72 -23.75
C LYS A 185 -27.39 -13.48 -23.37
N ASN A 186 -27.78 -12.83 -22.29
CA ASN A 186 -26.93 -11.86 -21.62
C ASN A 186 -25.90 -12.60 -20.77
N VAL A 187 -24.64 -12.18 -20.85
CA VAL A 187 -23.52 -12.84 -20.21
C VAL A 187 -22.86 -11.84 -19.27
N GLU A 188 -22.90 -12.13 -17.97
CA GLU A 188 -22.31 -11.27 -16.93
C GLU A 188 -21.26 -12.06 -16.16
N MET A 189 -20.10 -11.45 -15.93
CA MET A 189 -19.11 -11.91 -14.96
C MET A 189 -19.40 -11.24 -13.61
N ILE A 190 -19.41 -12.00 -12.54
CA ILE A 190 -19.70 -11.52 -11.18
C ILE A 190 -18.50 -11.77 -10.28
N LEU A 191 -18.06 -10.73 -9.57
CA LEU A 191 -17.02 -10.85 -8.54
C LEU A 191 -17.57 -11.56 -7.30
N GLN A 192 -17.01 -12.70 -6.91
CA GLN A 192 -17.44 -13.49 -5.75
C GLN A 192 -16.51 -13.37 -4.55
N LYS A 193 -15.23 -13.14 -4.79
CA LYS A 193 -14.22 -12.94 -3.74
C LYS A 193 -13.63 -11.54 -3.88
N PRO A 194 -13.25 -10.88 -2.77
CA PRO A 194 -12.58 -9.59 -2.84
C PRO A 194 -11.28 -9.71 -3.65
N LEU A 195 -10.93 -8.63 -4.35
CA LEU A 195 -9.66 -8.49 -5.03
C LEU A 195 -8.65 -7.87 -4.05
N ASP A 196 -7.38 -8.12 -4.31
CA ASP A 196 -6.24 -7.66 -3.51
C ASP A 196 -5.06 -7.58 -4.48
N ARG A 197 -4.68 -6.35 -4.84
CA ARG A 197 -3.65 -6.06 -5.83
C ARG A 197 -2.28 -6.45 -5.31
N GLU A 198 -2.00 -6.22 -4.03
CA GLU A 198 -0.75 -6.58 -3.36
C GLU A 198 -0.49 -8.08 -3.41
N LYS A 199 -1.56 -8.89 -3.43
CA LYS A 199 -1.48 -10.34 -3.62
C LYS A 199 -1.45 -10.78 -5.07
N GLN A 200 -2.32 -10.22 -5.92
CA GLN A 200 -2.40 -10.56 -7.35
C GLN A 200 -2.96 -9.41 -8.18
N GLU A 201 -2.07 -8.73 -8.92
CA GLU A 201 -2.40 -7.59 -9.79
C GLU A 201 -3.10 -7.99 -11.11
N HIS A 202 -2.85 -9.18 -11.63
CA HIS A 202 -3.36 -9.60 -12.94
C HIS A 202 -4.10 -10.94 -12.88
N PHE A 203 -5.28 -10.99 -13.51
CA PHE A 203 -6.02 -12.22 -13.74
C PHE A 203 -6.19 -12.47 -15.24
N SER A 204 -6.01 -13.73 -15.64
CA SER A 204 -6.30 -14.19 -16.99
C SER A 204 -7.38 -15.25 -16.92
N LEU A 205 -8.53 -14.94 -17.52
CA LEU A 205 -9.66 -15.85 -17.62
C LEU A 205 -9.88 -16.22 -19.10
N LEU A 206 -10.57 -17.33 -19.33
CA LEU A 206 -10.99 -17.80 -20.65
C LEU A 206 -12.52 -17.95 -20.63
N LEU A 207 -13.18 -17.22 -21.51
CA LEU A 207 -14.62 -17.36 -21.77
C LEU A 207 -14.79 -18.27 -22.99
N THR A 208 -15.58 -19.33 -22.82
CA THR A 208 -15.90 -20.28 -23.88
C THR A 208 -17.40 -20.25 -24.16
N ALA A 209 -17.79 -20.05 -25.41
CA ALA A 209 -19.14 -20.24 -25.91
C ALA A 209 -19.23 -21.60 -26.61
N VAL A 210 -20.31 -22.35 -26.36
CA VAL A 210 -20.52 -23.68 -26.94
C VAL A 210 -21.92 -23.72 -27.56
N ASP A 211 -22.01 -24.22 -28.78
CA ASP A 211 -23.27 -24.52 -29.46
C ASP A 211 -23.95 -25.77 -28.87
N GLY A 212 -25.07 -26.19 -29.47
CA GLY A 212 -25.79 -27.41 -29.09
C GLY A 212 -25.81 -28.48 -30.17
N GLY A 213 -25.03 -28.31 -31.25
CA GLY A 213 -25.02 -29.21 -32.39
C GLY A 213 -24.31 -30.55 -32.12
N ASP A 214 -24.32 -31.44 -33.12
CA ASP A 214 -23.55 -32.70 -33.09
C ASP A 214 -22.81 -32.88 -34.43
N PRO A 215 -21.47 -32.70 -34.48
CA PRO A 215 -20.58 -32.46 -33.35
C PRO A 215 -20.70 -31.03 -32.78
N GLN A 216 -20.50 -30.88 -31.47
CA GLN A 216 -20.46 -29.57 -30.82
C GLN A 216 -19.23 -28.77 -31.25
N MET A 217 -19.41 -27.49 -31.56
CA MET A 217 -18.34 -26.52 -31.79
C MET A 217 -18.31 -25.46 -30.67
N SER A 218 -17.16 -24.81 -30.54
CA SER A 218 -16.95 -23.83 -29.48
C SER A 218 -16.03 -22.70 -29.92
N GLY A 219 -16.35 -21.49 -29.45
CA GLY A 219 -15.49 -20.31 -29.54
C GLY A 219 -14.89 -19.95 -28.20
N THR A 220 -13.66 -19.45 -28.17
CA THR A 220 -13.01 -18.99 -26.93
C THR A 220 -12.43 -17.60 -27.07
N ILE A 221 -12.51 -16.79 -25.99
CA ILE A 221 -11.89 -15.48 -25.91
C ILE A 221 -11.19 -15.28 -24.55
N PRO A 222 -9.93 -14.81 -24.52
CA PRO A 222 -9.26 -14.45 -23.28
C PRO A 222 -9.81 -13.15 -22.68
N ILE A 223 -9.94 -13.13 -21.37
CA ILE A 223 -10.27 -11.95 -20.56
C ILE A 223 -9.06 -11.63 -19.70
N THR A 224 -8.52 -10.43 -19.83
CA THR A 224 -7.43 -9.92 -18.98
C THR A 224 -7.98 -8.89 -18.03
N ILE A 225 -7.74 -9.08 -16.74
CA ILE A 225 -8.17 -8.17 -15.69
C ILE A 225 -6.92 -7.59 -15.04
N THR A 226 -6.83 -6.27 -15.02
CA THR A 226 -5.87 -5.50 -14.24
C THR A 226 -6.58 -5.01 -12.99
N VAL A 227 -6.04 -5.32 -11.82
CA VAL A 227 -6.56 -4.78 -10.56
C VAL A 227 -5.97 -3.39 -10.37
N GLU A 228 -6.84 -2.38 -10.24
CA GLU A 228 -6.43 -1.01 -9.92
C GLU A 228 -6.27 -0.84 -8.40
N ASP A 229 -5.21 -0.12 -8.04
CA ASP A 229 -4.82 0.19 -6.66
C ASP A 229 -5.84 1.11 -5.98
N ALA A 230 -6.26 0.73 -4.77
CA ALA A 230 -6.95 1.56 -3.82
C ALA A 230 -6.01 1.84 -2.65
N ASN A 231 -6.15 3.01 -2.04
CA ASN A 231 -5.38 3.30 -0.83
C ASN A 231 -6.00 2.58 0.37
N ASP A 232 -5.59 1.33 0.60
CA ASP A 232 -6.09 0.48 1.69
C ASP A 232 -5.00 -0.06 2.61
N ASN A 233 -3.72 0.12 2.26
CA ASN A 233 -2.61 -0.09 3.17
C ASN A 233 -2.21 1.22 3.86
N ALA A 234 -1.74 1.09 5.10
CA ALA A 234 -1.13 2.20 5.81
C ALA A 234 0.39 2.08 5.73
N PRO A 235 1.15 3.19 5.76
CA PRO A 235 2.60 3.13 5.89
C PRO A 235 2.97 2.38 7.16
N VAL A 236 4.01 1.54 7.12
CA VAL A 236 4.52 0.79 8.27
C VAL A 236 5.97 1.16 8.53
N CYS A 237 6.28 1.62 9.74
CA CYS A 237 7.64 1.92 10.14
C CYS A 237 8.47 0.63 10.28
N PHE A 238 9.73 0.65 9.81
CA PHE A 238 10.60 -0.54 9.85
C PHE A 238 10.95 -0.95 11.27
N LEU A 239 11.10 0.03 12.16
CA LEU A 239 11.35 -0.20 13.58
C LEU A 239 10.32 0.56 14.41
N PRO A 240 9.83 -0.03 15.52
CA PRO A 240 8.95 0.68 16.44
C PRO A 240 9.70 1.76 17.23
N VAL A 241 11.02 1.58 17.44
CA VAL A 241 11.88 2.49 18.19
C VAL A 241 13.25 2.63 17.51
N TYR A 242 13.65 3.87 17.25
CA TYR A 242 14.99 4.28 16.82
C TYR A 242 15.72 4.90 18.01
N LYS A 243 16.97 4.50 18.25
CA LYS A 243 17.81 5.06 19.31
C LYS A 243 19.04 5.71 18.70
N THR A 244 19.36 6.91 19.16
CA THR A 244 20.54 7.66 18.72
C THR A 244 21.02 8.56 19.85
N SER A 245 22.22 9.11 19.71
CA SER A 245 22.83 9.98 20.70
C SER A 245 23.55 11.14 20.04
N VAL A 246 23.55 12.30 20.69
CA VAL A 246 24.18 13.53 20.18
C VAL A 246 24.86 14.28 21.32
N ALA A 247 26.04 14.82 21.06
CA ALA A 247 26.71 15.69 22.02
C ALA A 247 25.93 17.01 22.16
N GLU A 248 25.81 17.54 23.38
CA GLU A 248 24.96 18.70 23.65
C GLU A 248 25.33 19.95 22.85
N ASN A 249 26.62 20.14 22.57
CA ASN A 249 27.15 21.27 21.81
C ASN A 249 27.19 21.02 20.28
N SER A 250 26.51 19.98 19.79
CA SER A 250 26.50 19.66 18.37
C SER A 250 25.86 20.80 17.56
N PRO A 251 26.41 21.12 16.37
CA PRO A 251 25.88 22.21 15.56
C PRO A 251 24.51 21.88 14.99
N LYS A 252 23.72 22.93 14.73
CA LYS A 252 22.46 22.83 13.99
C LYS A 252 22.69 22.19 12.61
N GLY A 253 21.78 21.34 12.19
CA GLY A 253 21.86 20.53 10.97
C GLY A 253 22.48 19.13 11.15
N THR A 254 22.99 18.81 12.35
CA THR A 254 23.52 17.47 12.67
C THR A 254 22.43 16.42 12.45
N ILE A 255 22.77 15.37 11.69
CA ILE A 255 21.86 14.25 11.39
C ILE A 255 21.88 13.28 12.57
N LEU A 256 20.71 12.98 13.12
CA LEU A 256 20.55 12.10 14.28
C LEU A 256 20.25 10.67 13.84
N THR A 257 19.26 10.51 12.97
CA THR A 257 18.85 9.21 12.43
C THR A 257 17.96 9.42 11.20
N THR A 258 17.67 8.34 10.48
CA THR A 258 16.73 8.34 9.36
C THR A 258 15.62 7.34 9.66
N VAL A 259 14.39 7.84 9.77
CA VAL A 259 13.20 7.01 9.91
C VAL A 259 12.80 6.49 8.54
N GLN A 260 12.46 5.20 8.47
CA GLN A 260 12.02 4.56 7.24
C GLN A 260 10.70 3.83 7.48
N ALA A 261 9.77 4.03 6.57
CA ALA A 261 8.51 3.33 6.49
C ALA A 261 8.24 2.93 5.05
N SER A 262 7.50 1.83 4.87
CA SER A 262 7.03 1.36 3.57
C SER A 262 5.52 1.31 3.56
N ASP A 263 4.94 1.68 2.44
CA ASP A 263 3.54 1.48 2.12
C ASP A 263 3.47 0.47 0.96
N ALA A 264 2.51 -0.45 1.01
CA ALA A 264 2.38 -1.53 0.03
C ALA A 264 1.64 -1.10 -1.24
N ASP A 265 0.91 0.01 -1.17
CA ASP A 265 0.13 0.56 -2.28
C ASP A 265 1.02 1.08 -3.43
N GLN A 266 0.44 1.28 -4.60
CA GLN A 266 1.14 1.69 -5.80
C GLN A 266 1.18 3.22 -5.99
N GLY A 267 2.30 3.71 -6.53
CA GLY A 267 2.38 5.07 -7.08
C GLY A 267 2.21 6.18 -6.04
N GLN A 268 1.14 6.95 -6.13
CA GLN A 268 0.88 8.03 -5.17
C GLN A 268 0.34 7.52 -3.84
N ASN A 269 -0.43 6.43 -3.84
CA ASN A 269 -0.99 5.87 -2.62
C ASN A 269 0.12 5.34 -1.71
N GLY A 270 1.13 4.67 -2.30
CA GLY A 270 2.31 4.21 -1.55
C GLY A 270 3.36 5.28 -1.20
N ARG A 271 3.10 6.58 -1.45
CA ARG A 271 4.05 7.64 -1.12
C ARG A 271 3.98 7.98 0.36
N VAL A 272 5.08 7.76 1.07
CA VAL A 272 5.19 8.10 2.50
C VAL A 272 5.78 9.50 2.71
N GLU A 273 5.17 10.27 3.60
CA GLU A 273 5.64 11.55 4.10
C GLU A 273 5.80 11.49 5.63
N TYR A 274 6.87 12.08 6.16
CA TYR A 274 7.25 12.00 7.58
C TYR A 274 7.00 13.32 8.32
N TYR A 275 6.52 13.20 9.57
CA TYR A 275 6.19 14.34 10.42
C TYR A 275 6.54 14.07 11.88
N ILE A 276 6.99 15.10 12.59
CA ILE A 276 7.05 15.06 14.06
C ILE A 276 5.62 15.31 14.57
N TYR A 277 4.98 14.27 15.10
CA TYR A 277 3.57 14.32 15.52
C TYR A 277 3.41 14.77 16.97
N LYS A 278 4.22 14.19 17.87
CA LYS A 278 4.27 14.57 19.29
C LYS A 278 5.70 14.59 19.77
N SER A 279 6.02 15.62 20.52
CA SER A 279 7.28 15.72 21.22
C SER A 279 7.02 16.23 22.64
N GLN A 280 7.75 15.69 23.61
CA GLN A 280 7.57 16.05 25.03
C GLN A 280 8.22 17.42 25.30
N GLY A 281 7.42 18.48 25.49
CA GLY A 281 7.89 19.80 25.96
C GLY A 281 8.32 20.76 24.84
N SER A 282 9.37 21.57 25.08
CA SER A 282 9.93 22.59 24.15
C SER A 282 10.68 22.00 22.94
N THR A 283 10.29 20.78 22.55
CA THR A 283 10.99 19.92 21.60
C THR A 283 10.65 20.19 20.14
N SER A 284 9.57 20.92 19.86
CA SER A 284 9.19 21.31 18.49
C SER A 284 10.26 22.15 17.80
N ASP A 285 11.03 22.92 18.58
CA ASP A 285 12.01 23.88 18.05
C ASP A 285 13.44 23.29 18.02
N LEU A 286 13.62 22.09 18.58
CA LEU A 286 14.92 21.44 18.70
C LEU A 286 15.19 20.44 17.56
N PHE A 287 14.14 19.86 16.98
CA PHE A 287 14.27 18.80 15.99
C PHE A 287 13.42 19.08 14.76
N GLU A 288 13.97 18.76 13.59
CA GLU A 288 13.29 18.84 12.31
C GLU A 288 13.44 17.52 11.57
N ILE A 289 12.42 17.12 10.81
CA ILE A 289 12.47 15.92 9.98
C ILE A 289 12.25 16.29 8.52
N ASP A 290 13.08 15.74 7.64
CA ASP A 290 12.83 15.85 6.20
C ASP A 290 11.56 15.07 5.84
N LYS A 291 10.61 15.78 5.23
CA LYS A 291 9.30 15.25 4.91
C LYS A 291 9.34 14.05 3.96
N ASN A 292 10.32 13.97 3.05
CA ASN A 292 10.37 12.93 2.02
C ASN A 292 11.41 11.85 2.35
N GLU A 293 12.55 12.24 2.93
CA GLU A 293 13.66 11.32 3.21
C GLU A 293 13.59 10.71 4.62
N GLY A 294 12.76 11.26 5.52
CA GLY A 294 12.66 10.79 6.90
C GLY A 294 13.90 11.09 7.75
N VAL A 295 14.78 11.98 7.29
CA VAL A 295 16.03 12.33 7.98
C VAL A 295 15.73 13.29 9.12
N LEU A 296 15.95 12.84 10.36
CA LEU A 296 15.80 13.65 11.56
C LEU A 296 17.11 14.40 11.87
N ARG A 297 17.00 15.72 12.02
CA ARG A 297 18.12 16.62 12.28
C ARG A 297 17.88 17.47 13.53
N LEU A 298 18.98 17.92 14.11
CA LEU A 298 18.98 18.92 15.17
C LEU A 298 18.79 20.32 14.56
N SER A 299 17.76 21.05 14.98
CA SER A 299 17.45 22.43 14.54
C SER A 299 17.73 23.48 15.64
N GLY A 300 17.74 23.05 16.91
CA GLY A 300 18.01 23.88 18.07
C GLY A 300 19.30 23.52 18.81
N GLU A 301 19.54 24.19 19.94
CA GLU A 301 20.67 23.90 20.83
C GLU A 301 20.23 22.95 21.93
N THR A 302 21.08 21.97 22.22
CA THR A 302 20.89 21.00 23.30
C THR A 302 21.78 21.36 24.48
N ASP A 303 21.35 20.94 25.66
CA ASP A 303 21.98 21.24 26.95
C ASP A 303 21.67 20.03 27.84
N TYR A 304 22.73 19.29 28.20
CA TYR A 304 22.66 18.04 28.94
C TYR A 304 22.19 18.27 30.38
N GLU A 305 22.65 19.35 31.01
CA GLU A 305 22.29 19.78 32.36
C GLU A 305 20.79 20.07 32.45
N ARG A 306 20.18 20.55 31.35
CA ARG A 306 18.75 20.81 31.27
C ARG A 306 17.92 19.57 30.94
N VAL A 307 18.23 18.84 29.86
CA VAL A 307 17.47 17.66 29.43
C VAL A 307 18.40 16.57 28.88
N LYS A 308 18.47 15.44 29.57
CA LYS A 308 19.38 14.33 29.25
C LYS A 308 18.92 13.42 28.10
N HIS A 309 17.61 13.38 27.81
CA HIS A 309 17.08 12.57 26.72
C HIS A 309 15.76 13.14 26.19
N PHE A 310 15.53 12.93 24.90
CA PHE A 310 14.30 13.33 24.21
C PHE A 310 13.60 12.11 23.63
N GLN A 311 12.26 12.09 23.76
CA GLN A 311 11.41 11.13 23.07
C GLN A 311 10.54 11.87 22.05
N ILE A 312 10.71 11.50 20.78
CA ILE A 312 10.04 12.10 19.63
C ILE A 312 9.19 11.03 18.97
N ASP A 313 7.88 11.27 18.86
CA ASP A 313 6.98 10.40 18.11
C ASP A 313 6.93 10.90 16.66
N VAL A 314 7.49 10.12 15.74
CA VAL A 314 7.52 10.39 14.30
C VAL A 314 6.39 9.61 13.63
N GLN A 315 5.55 10.32 12.89
CA GLN A 315 4.45 9.76 12.12
C GLN A 315 4.86 9.63 10.65
N ALA A 316 4.75 8.43 10.11
CA ALA A 316 4.80 8.15 8.67
C ALA A 316 3.37 8.15 8.13
N ARG A 317 3.11 8.88 7.06
CA ARG A 317 1.76 9.14 6.57
C ARG A 317 1.70 9.15 5.05
N ASP A 318 0.68 8.54 4.49
CA ASP A 318 0.37 8.56 3.06
C ASP A 318 -0.51 9.78 2.67
N PRO A 319 -0.86 9.97 1.38
CA PRO A 319 -1.81 11.01 0.98
C PRO A 319 -3.25 10.73 1.45
N GLY A 320 -3.62 9.45 1.63
CA GLY A 320 -4.92 8.98 2.13
C GLY A 320 -5.20 9.32 3.59
N ARG A 321 -4.17 9.77 4.32
CA ARG A 321 -4.16 10.05 5.77
C ARG A 321 -4.13 8.80 6.65
N HIS A 322 -3.86 7.63 6.10
CA HIS A 322 -3.40 6.49 6.87
C HIS A 322 -1.99 6.75 7.39
N SER A 323 -1.68 6.22 8.57
CA SER A 323 -0.41 6.51 9.21
C SER A 323 -0.03 5.47 10.23
N ASP A 324 1.28 5.30 10.40
CA ASP A 324 1.90 4.61 11.52
C ASP A 324 2.80 5.58 12.30
N THR A 325 3.10 5.24 13.55
CA THR A 325 3.91 6.07 14.45
C THR A 325 5.02 5.25 15.07
N CYS A 326 6.25 5.73 14.89
CA CYS A 326 7.44 5.18 15.52
C CYS A 326 8.05 6.17 16.52
N LYS A 327 8.87 5.67 17.44
CA LYS A 327 9.54 6.49 18.46
C LYS A 327 11.00 6.69 18.11
N VAL A 328 11.50 7.91 18.27
CA VAL A 328 12.93 8.21 18.25
C VAL A 328 13.34 8.65 19.65
N ILE A 329 14.30 7.95 20.24
CA ILE A 329 14.90 8.28 21.52
C ILE A 329 16.29 8.85 21.23
N VAL A 330 16.50 10.10 21.63
CA VAL A 330 17.76 10.82 21.46
C VAL A 330 18.37 11.03 22.84
N ASP A 331 19.49 10.38 23.10
CA ASP A 331 20.26 10.56 24.33
C ASP A 331 21.26 11.70 24.14
N ILE A 332 21.28 12.66 25.06
CA ILE A 332 22.27 13.75 25.03
C ILE A 332 23.54 13.26 25.72
N ILE A 333 24.68 13.47 25.07
CA ILE A 333 26.00 13.17 25.61
C ILE A 333 26.58 14.46 26.18
N ASP A 334 26.88 14.41 27.48
CA ASP A 334 27.59 15.43 28.26
C ASP A 334 28.96 15.74 27.64
N VAL A 335 29.26 17.03 27.47
CA VAL A 335 30.56 17.56 27.06
C VAL A 335 31.03 18.55 28.12
N ASN A 336 32.30 18.46 28.51
CA ASN A 336 32.91 19.36 29.49
C ASN A 336 32.87 20.83 29.03
N ASP A 337 31.82 21.55 29.40
CA ASP A 337 31.55 22.93 28.99
C ASP A 337 31.23 23.87 30.18
N ASN A 338 31.05 23.30 31.37
CA ASN A 338 30.99 24.04 32.62
C ASN A 338 32.34 23.94 33.34
N LYS A 339 32.71 25.03 34.01
CA LYS A 339 33.92 25.07 34.84
C LYS A 339 33.54 24.97 36.31
N PRO A 340 34.44 24.45 37.17
CA PRO A 340 34.17 24.34 38.59
C PRO A 340 33.87 25.71 39.22
N VAL A 341 32.81 25.82 40.02
CA VAL A 341 32.44 27.04 40.75
C VAL A 341 32.86 26.91 42.22
N ILE A 342 33.79 27.76 42.65
CA ILE A 342 34.32 27.78 44.02
C ILE A 342 33.49 28.74 44.88
N ASN A 343 32.80 28.19 45.89
CA ASN A 343 32.02 28.94 46.87
C ASN A 343 32.73 28.95 48.22
N ILE A 344 33.09 30.14 48.71
CA ILE A 344 33.71 30.32 50.04
C ILE A 344 32.61 30.30 51.09
N MET A 345 32.59 29.27 51.95
CA MET A 345 31.55 29.11 52.96
C MET A 345 31.84 29.89 54.25
N SER A 346 33.11 29.94 54.65
CA SER A 346 33.56 30.62 55.86
C SER A 346 34.92 31.25 55.63
N LYS A 347 35.11 32.48 56.10
CA LYS A 347 36.40 33.17 56.06
C LYS A 347 36.57 33.99 57.34
N PRO A 348 37.63 33.74 58.15
CA PRO A 348 37.89 34.52 59.34
C PRO A 348 38.39 35.93 58.97
N SER A 349 38.14 36.92 59.84
CA SER A 349 38.62 38.29 59.63
C SER A 349 40.12 38.43 59.87
N ALA A 350 40.66 37.67 60.83
CA ALA A 350 42.08 37.55 61.13
C ALA A 350 42.38 36.17 61.72
N LEU A 351 43.61 35.72 61.58
CA LEU A 351 44.13 34.45 62.09
C LEU A 351 45.20 34.72 63.13
N SER A 352 45.04 34.16 64.32
CA SER A 352 46.07 34.27 65.36
C SER A 352 47.34 33.55 64.93
N GLU A 353 48.51 34.13 65.20
CA GLU A 353 49.78 33.47 64.87
C GLU A 353 50.08 32.26 65.76
N ASP A 354 49.50 32.20 66.97
CA ASP A 354 49.62 31.07 67.90
C ASP A 354 48.74 29.84 67.53
N LEU A 355 48.12 29.86 66.35
CA LEU A 355 47.35 28.73 65.84
C LEU A 355 48.25 27.51 65.63
N LYS A 356 47.80 26.37 66.17
CA LYS A 356 48.50 25.10 65.99
C LYS A 356 48.32 24.58 64.57
N SER A 357 49.37 23.95 64.03
CA SER A 357 49.26 23.13 62.82
C SER A 357 48.11 22.12 62.94
N GLY A 358 47.37 21.93 61.85
CA GLY A 358 46.12 21.17 61.79
C GLY A 358 44.82 21.97 62.05
N THR A 359 44.89 23.28 62.29
CA THR A 359 43.68 24.10 62.52
C THR A 359 42.98 24.47 61.22
N VAL A 360 41.66 24.25 61.13
CA VAL A 360 40.82 24.63 59.97
C VAL A 360 40.59 26.13 59.96
N VAL A 361 40.94 26.78 58.85
CA VAL A 361 40.86 28.22 58.64
C VAL A 361 39.60 28.61 57.86
N THR A 362 39.39 27.99 56.71
CA THR A 362 38.35 28.35 55.73
C THR A 362 37.79 27.07 55.13
N MET A 363 36.46 27.04 54.91
CA MET A 363 35.79 25.95 54.19
C MET A 363 35.32 26.42 52.81
N LEU A 364 35.53 25.57 51.81
CA LEU A 364 35.18 25.79 50.42
C LEU A 364 34.24 24.69 49.94
N ASN A 365 33.21 25.05 49.18
CA ASN A 365 32.36 24.13 48.43
C ASN A 365 32.60 24.36 46.94
N VAL A 366 32.99 23.31 46.22
CA VAL A 366 33.30 23.37 44.80
C VAL A 366 32.30 22.52 44.04
N GLN A 367 31.58 23.13 43.11
CA GLN A 367 30.55 22.45 42.34
C GLN A 367 30.80 22.63 40.86
N ASP A 368 30.77 21.52 40.14
CA ASP A 368 30.69 21.51 38.69
C ASP A 368 29.28 21.04 38.28
N SER A 369 28.74 21.61 37.21
CA SER A 369 27.40 21.25 36.72
C SER A 369 27.43 20.01 35.84
N ASP A 370 28.60 19.72 35.25
CA ASP A 370 28.79 18.57 34.37
C ASP A 370 28.70 17.25 35.16
N SER A 371 28.51 16.14 34.46
CA SER A 371 28.37 14.81 35.04
C SER A 371 29.59 13.91 34.80
N GLY A 372 29.67 12.80 35.53
CA GLY A 372 30.75 11.83 35.33
C GLY A 372 32.13 12.38 35.68
N GLU A 373 33.11 12.21 34.79
CA GLU A 373 34.48 12.74 34.98
C GLU A 373 34.54 14.26 34.76
N ASN A 374 33.71 14.81 33.86
CA ASN A 374 33.62 16.25 33.59
C ASN A 374 33.22 17.02 34.88
N GLY A 375 32.37 16.41 35.72
CA GLY A 375 31.96 17.00 36.99
C GLY A 375 32.89 16.77 38.19
N LYS A 376 33.95 15.95 38.06
CA LYS A 376 34.86 15.66 39.19
C LYS A 376 35.95 16.69 39.26
N VAL A 377 36.17 17.23 40.46
CA VAL A 377 37.06 18.38 40.67
C VAL A 377 38.25 18.04 41.56
N GLN A 378 39.42 18.54 41.18
CA GLN A 378 40.64 18.52 41.97
C GLN A 378 41.11 19.94 42.24
N CYS A 379 41.40 20.23 43.51
CA CYS A 379 41.81 21.57 43.94
C CYS A 379 43.25 21.56 44.49
N SER A 380 43.98 22.63 44.18
CA SER A 380 45.34 22.90 44.66
C SER A 380 45.48 24.35 45.10
N ILE A 381 46.54 24.63 45.83
CA ILE A 381 46.89 25.97 46.32
C ILE A 381 48.34 26.30 45.93
N ASN A 382 48.77 27.55 46.12
CA ASN A 382 50.14 27.99 45.87
C ASN A 382 51.16 27.10 46.62
N ASP A 383 52.32 26.87 46.03
CA ASP A 383 53.45 26.26 46.72
C ASP A 383 54.09 27.23 47.73
N ASN A 384 54.84 26.68 48.70
CA ASN A 384 55.66 27.41 49.69
C ASN A 384 54.89 28.33 50.65
N ILE A 385 53.68 27.96 51.04
CA ILE A 385 52.89 28.65 52.09
C ILE A 385 52.60 27.68 53.26
N PRO A 386 52.43 28.16 54.51
CA PRO A 386 52.20 27.31 55.69
C PRO A 386 50.76 26.79 55.79
N PHE A 387 50.13 26.48 54.65
CA PHE A 387 48.75 26.01 54.55
C PHE A 387 48.68 24.81 53.63
N THR A 388 47.71 23.94 53.86
CA THR A 388 47.40 22.79 53.02
C THR A 388 45.89 22.69 52.80
N LEU A 389 45.49 22.11 51.67
CA LEU A 389 44.09 21.87 51.34
C LEU A 389 43.75 20.40 51.61
N THR A 390 42.75 20.17 52.45
CA THR A 390 42.28 18.81 52.76
C THR A 390 40.86 18.62 52.23
N SER A 391 40.65 17.55 51.46
CA SER A 391 39.30 17.15 51.02
C SER A 391 38.60 16.43 52.17
N THR A 392 37.40 16.90 52.52
CA THR A 392 36.56 16.27 53.56
C THR A 392 35.52 15.33 52.96
N THR A 393 34.97 15.70 51.81
CA THR A 393 34.12 14.89 50.93
C THR A 393 34.37 15.32 49.47
N SER A 394 33.75 14.66 48.48
CA SER A 394 34.05 14.88 47.06
C SER A 394 34.02 16.36 46.61
N ASN A 395 33.20 17.21 47.24
CA ASN A 395 32.98 18.60 46.81
C ASN A 395 33.32 19.64 47.90
N PHE A 396 33.74 19.20 49.09
CA PHE A 396 34.03 20.10 50.21
C PHE A 396 35.50 20.03 50.63
N PHE A 397 36.14 21.19 50.64
CA PHE A 397 37.56 21.35 50.95
C PHE A 397 37.74 22.24 52.18
N SER A 398 38.67 21.86 53.05
CA SER A 398 39.07 22.63 54.22
C SER A 398 40.52 23.10 54.05
N LEU A 399 40.73 24.40 54.14
CA LEU A 399 42.06 25.00 54.22
C LEU A 399 42.54 24.89 55.66
N VAL A 400 43.70 24.26 55.87
CA VAL A 400 44.25 23.92 57.18
C VAL A 400 45.66 24.50 57.30
N THR A 401 46.05 24.98 58.48
CA THR A 401 47.44 25.38 58.78
C THR A 401 48.34 24.15 58.77
N ASP A 402 49.46 24.18 58.04
CA ASP A 402 50.43 23.08 57.95
C ASP A 402 51.75 23.39 58.69
N GLY A 403 52.06 24.67 58.87
CA GLY A 403 53.22 25.14 59.65
C GLY A 403 52.83 26.18 60.69
N ASP A 404 53.81 26.56 61.51
CA ASP A 404 53.65 27.66 62.47
C ASP A 404 53.54 28.99 61.72
N LEU A 405 52.64 29.85 62.20
CA LEU A 405 52.44 31.20 61.69
C LEU A 405 53.26 32.18 62.54
N ASP A 406 53.84 33.18 61.90
CA ASP A 406 54.68 34.20 62.56
C ASP A 406 54.42 35.53 61.85
N ARG A 407 53.76 36.45 62.56
CA ARG A 407 53.36 37.75 62.02
C ARG A 407 54.56 38.65 61.76
N GLU A 408 55.57 38.63 62.63
CA GLU A 408 56.81 39.41 62.48
C GLU A 408 57.57 39.00 61.22
N ARG A 409 57.43 37.74 60.80
CA ARG A 409 57.94 37.26 59.51
C ARG A 409 57.02 37.61 58.34
N GLU A 410 55.73 37.27 58.43
CA GLU A 410 54.77 37.48 57.36
C GLU A 410 53.35 37.78 57.89
N SER A 411 52.98 39.05 57.86
CA SER A 411 51.71 39.55 58.43
C SER A 411 50.43 39.22 57.65
N GLY A 412 50.53 38.57 56.48
CA GLY A 412 49.37 38.18 55.70
C GLY A 412 49.72 37.35 54.47
N TYR A 413 48.77 36.53 54.05
CA TYR A 413 48.92 35.57 52.94
C TYR A 413 47.84 35.77 51.89
N ASN A 414 48.25 35.72 50.62
CA ASN A 414 47.33 35.67 49.48
C ASN A 414 47.34 34.26 48.87
N ILE A 415 46.39 33.44 49.29
CA ILE A 415 46.30 32.04 48.87
C ILE A 415 45.42 31.95 47.63
N SER A 416 45.99 31.59 46.47
CA SER A 416 45.24 31.28 45.27
C SER A 416 44.82 29.82 45.32
N VAL A 417 43.53 29.58 45.44
CA VAL A 417 42.95 28.24 45.33
C VAL A 417 42.54 28.04 43.89
N THR A 418 43.09 27.02 43.22
CA THR A 418 42.75 26.66 41.85
C THR A 418 42.09 25.29 41.85
N CYS A 419 40.90 25.19 41.29
CA CYS A 419 40.18 23.93 41.12
C CYS A 419 40.01 23.66 39.62
N ALA A 420 40.38 22.45 39.20
CA ALA A 420 40.25 21.98 37.83
C ALA A 420 39.39 20.72 37.80
N ASP A 421 38.56 20.57 36.78
CA ASP A 421 37.84 19.34 36.54
C ASP A 421 38.76 18.23 35.96
N GLU A 422 38.27 16.99 35.94
CA GLU A 422 38.93 15.85 35.30
C GLU A 422 38.50 15.65 33.83
N GLY A 423 37.77 16.62 33.26
CA GLY A 423 37.33 16.62 31.88
C GLY A 423 38.48 16.78 30.88
N VAL A 424 38.20 16.49 29.61
CA VAL A 424 39.17 16.64 28.50
C VAL A 424 38.54 17.43 27.35
N PRO A 425 38.96 18.68 27.10
CA PRO A 425 39.99 19.45 27.84
C PRO A 425 39.51 19.84 29.25
N SER A 426 40.45 19.90 30.19
CA SER A 426 40.13 20.27 31.58
C SER A 426 39.86 21.77 31.70
N LEU A 427 38.79 22.15 32.38
CA LEU A 427 38.45 23.54 32.71
C LEU A 427 38.76 23.81 34.18
N SER A 428 39.12 25.06 34.48
CA SER A 428 39.53 25.43 35.84
C SER A 428 39.07 26.82 36.24
N SER A 429 38.96 27.02 37.54
CA SER A 429 38.70 28.31 38.16
C SER A 429 39.64 28.55 39.33
N SER A 430 39.92 29.83 39.61
CA SER A 430 40.79 30.23 40.70
C SER A 430 40.17 31.35 41.52
N VAL A 431 40.37 31.33 42.83
CA VAL A 431 39.97 32.39 43.76
C VAL A 431 41.13 32.74 44.70
N ILE A 432 41.27 34.02 45.04
CA ILE A 432 42.32 34.49 45.96
C ILE A 432 41.73 34.74 47.35
N LEU A 433 42.24 34.03 48.34
CA LEU A 433 41.94 34.19 49.75
C LEU A 433 43.03 35.04 50.41
N SER A 434 42.72 36.32 50.67
CA SER A 434 43.58 37.18 51.49
C SER A 434 43.32 36.94 52.98
N LEU A 435 44.31 36.46 53.71
CA LEU A 435 44.27 36.19 55.15
C LEU A 435 45.22 37.15 55.88
N HIS A 436 44.76 37.73 56.97
CA HIS A 436 45.56 38.61 57.82
C HIS A 436 45.94 37.88 59.11
N ILE A 437 47.21 37.96 59.49
CA ILE A 437 47.70 37.36 60.73
C ILE A 437 47.59 38.41 61.85
N SER A 438 46.87 38.07 62.92
CA SER A 438 46.75 38.90 64.11
C SER A 438 47.85 38.60 65.10
N ASP A 439 48.34 39.68 65.70
CA ASP A 439 49.43 39.73 66.68
C ASP A 439 49.10 39.03 68.00
N VAL A 440 50.07 38.29 68.52
CA VAL A 440 50.12 37.76 69.87
C VAL A 440 51.41 38.26 70.49
N ASN A 441 51.35 38.77 71.73
CA ASN A 441 52.55 39.30 72.39
C ASN A 441 53.49 38.16 72.85
N ASP A 442 54.27 37.63 71.93
CA ASP A 442 55.26 36.57 72.12
C ASP A 442 56.73 37.08 72.07
N ASN A 443 56.91 38.33 71.63
CA ASN A 443 58.20 39.01 71.56
C ASN A 443 58.38 39.99 72.73
N ALA A 444 59.25 39.65 73.70
CA ALA A 444 59.57 40.53 74.80
C ALA A 444 60.38 41.76 74.32
N PRO A 445 60.16 42.97 74.90
CA PRO A 445 60.96 44.13 74.55
C PRO A 445 62.43 43.89 74.90
N VAL A 446 63.31 44.16 73.93
CA VAL A 446 64.76 44.01 74.10
C VAL A 446 65.38 45.41 74.18
N PHE A 447 66.17 45.65 75.21
CA PHE A 447 66.97 46.87 75.30
C PHE A 447 68.03 46.88 74.20
N GLU A 448 68.32 48.04 73.62
CA GLU A 448 69.37 48.21 72.59
C GLU A 448 70.75 47.78 73.11
N LYS A 449 70.98 47.89 74.43
CA LYS A 449 72.21 47.51 75.10
C LYS A 449 71.94 46.64 76.32
N SER A 450 72.88 45.74 76.63
CA SER A 450 72.84 44.91 77.84
C SER A 450 73.05 45.70 79.14
N SER A 451 73.61 46.91 79.04
CA SER A 451 73.74 47.86 80.15
C SER A 451 73.79 49.29 79.60
N TYR A 452 73.28 50.24 80.38
CA TYR A 452 73.40 51.66 80.11
C TYR A 452 74.18 52.30 81.27
N GLU A 453 75.32 52.90 80.96
CA GLU A 453 76.04 53.76 81.90
C GLU A 453 75.75 55.21 81.56
N ALA A 454 75.35 55.98 82.56
CA ALA A 454 75.21 57.41 82.48
C ALA A 454 75.98 58.04 83.63
N SER A 455 76.84 59.01 83.32
CA SER A 455 77.50 59.85 84.33
C SER A 455 76.67 61.10 84.54
N VAL A 456 76.13 61.27 85.75
CA VAL A 456 75.35 62.46 86.12
C VAL A 456 76.23 63.39 86.95
N GLN A 457 76.24 64.68 86.61
CA GLN A 457 77.02 65.68 87.31
C GLN A 457 76.35 66.04 88.65
N GLU A 458 77.14 66.13 89.72
CA GLU A 458 76.66 66.61 91.02
C GLU A 458 76.07 68.04 90.88
N ASN A 459 74.89 68.27 91.48
CA ASN A 459 74.07 69.50 91.36
C ASN A 459 73.38 69.72 90.00
N ASN A 460 73.03 68.64 89.30
CA ASN A 460 72.14 68.76 88.15
C ASN A 460 70.76 69.32 88.56
N THR A 461 70.17 70.15 87.71
CA THR A 461 68.81 70.65 87.92
C THR A 461 67.81 69.49 87.90
N PRO A 462 66.80 69.49 88.80
CA PRO A 462 65.83 68.41 88.95
C PRO A 462 65.07 68.04 87.68
#